data_AF-A0A2D5S1Z4-F1
#
_entry.id   AF-A0A2D5S1Z4-F1
#
_cell.length_a   1.000
_cell.length_b   1.000
_cell.length_c   1.000
_cell.angle_alpha   90.00
_cell.angle_beta   90.00
_cell.angle_gamma   90.00
#
_symmetry.space_group_name_H-M   'P 1'
#
loop_
_entity.id
_entity.type
_entity.pdbx_description
1 polymer ?
#
loop_
_entity_poly.entity_id
_entity_poly.type
_entity_poly.pdbx_seq_one_letter_code
_entity_poly.pdbx_strand_id
1 'polypeptide(L)'
;MDILESLLRSFDTNVVSGAVLILMLFVFGSGLFYTKKARQVEFVQFVPTLLTTMGIFGTFLGIVLGLLEFNQNDIEASIPLLLAGLKTAFITSLAGIFLSLVFKTLSTFSFLKPKQPEDSISHATPEAILGAMQAQVAETKVLKEAIVGNEESTLFGQLKILRGDINDNAKTSINIAQEQAVKQQENFEAFSEKLWLKLQDFADTLSKSATEQVIEALKQVISDFNNNLTEQFGDNFKQLNEAVVKLVEWQENYKVQLKEMSEQYAHGVASISATESSVAHISEQSQIIPQSMGELKGVMEVNQHQLAELERHLEAFKDMRDKAVEAVPQIQKQVEATVNDISAAVTTASDHYKTLLTQSDDYIKTHVQTSNDLLDKFAHETEKGINSVGDRLIESSDKIGKEIQTAGNEFTDNTARTNESLKTTSDHLQSQTEVIKQHLQDTVTDLNNNMRDMIEKLVDDAKDITSTMKQANQNLVTDTEQVRDTVVKSAEKLQQRLNEVIDDAATQQINQAKRTFDAMENEVKKQVGMTGEAVDSQLKLIDTAMQQEINRVMNEMGKALAQVSGKFVDDYIKLTKAMNEVVSQRVM
;
A
#
# COMPACT_ATOMS: atom_id res chain seq x y z
N MET A 1 31.92 -30.26 13.52
CA MET A 1 30.98 -29.25 14.04
C MET A 1 30.16 -29.86 15.17
N ASP A 2 29.47 -30.98 14.92
CA ASP A 2 28.52 -31.61 15.88
C ASP A 2 29.11 -32.02 17.23
N ILE A 3 30.38 -32.46 17.28
CA ILE A 3 31.06 -32.79 18.55
C ILE A 3 31.30 -31.53 19.38
N LEU A 4 31.70 -30.43 18.74
CA LEU A 4 31.98 -29.15 19.39
C LEU A 4 30.69 -28.49 19.88
N GLU A 5 29.63 -28.59 19.07
CA GLU A 5 28.30 -28.09 19.42
C GLU A 5 27.68 -28.87 20.58
N SER A 6 27.78 -30.20 20.58
CA SER A 6 27.33 -31.06 21.69
C SER A 6 28.06 -30.75 23.01
N LEU A 7 29.38 -30.50 22.93
CA LEU A 7 30.19 -30.10 24.08
C LEU A 7 29.77 -28.71 24.60
N LEU A 8 29.52 -27.76 23.71
CA LEU A 8 29.12 -26.39 24.07
C LEU A 8 27.70 -26.33 24.65
N ARG A 9 26.76 -27.17 24.19
CA ARG A 9 25.40 -27.28 24.75
C ARG A 9 25.36 -27.84 26.18
N SER A 10 26.43 -28.48 26.65
CA SER A 10 26.50 -29.01 28.01
C SER A 10 26.87 -27.96 29.09
N PHE A 11 27.22 -26.74 28.67
CA PHE A 11 27.67 -25.67 29.56
C PHE A 11 26.66 -24.51 29.64
N ASP A 12 26.31 -24.13 30.87
CA ASP A 12 25.52 -22.93 31.15
C ASP A 12 26.35 -21.66 30.90
N THR A 13 25.77 -20.71 30.16
CA THR A 13 26.38 -19.42 29.79
C THR A 13 26.93 -18.64 31.00
N ASN A 14 26.29 -18.74 32.17
CA ASN A 14 26.74 -18.08 33.40
C ASN A 14 27.97 -18.74 34.01
N VAL A 15 28.06 -20.07 33.94
CA VAL A 15 29.19 -20.83 34.48
C VAL A 15 30.46 -20.56 33.67
N VAL A 16 30.33 -20.53 32.34
CA VAL A 16 31.44 -20.25 31.42
C VAL A 16 31.97 -18.83 31.61
N SER A 17 31.07 -17.86 31.66
CA SER A 17 31.44 -16.46 31.88
C SER A 17 32.11 -16.24 33.24
N GLY A 18 31.62 -16.92 34.29
CA GLY A 18 32.23 -16.92 35.61
C GLY A 18 33.64 -17.52 35.62
N ALA A 19 33.85 -18.63 34.92
CA ALA A 19 35.16 -19.27 34.80
C ALA A 19 36.19 -18.36 34.10
N VAL A 20 35.78 -17.67 33.03
CA VAL A 20 36.62 -16.70 32.32
C VAL A 20 37.02 -15.54 33.23
N LEU A 21 36.10 -15.00 34.03
CA LEU A 21 36.39 -13.94 35.00
C LEU A 21 37.39 -14.37 36.09
N ILE A 22 37.23 -15.59 36.64
CA ILE A 22 38.16 -16.14 37.63
C ILE A 22 39.55 -16.28 37.02
N LEU A 23 39.64 -16.75 35.76
CA LEU A 23 40.91 -16.92 35.08
C LEU A 23 41.58 -15.56 34.78
N MET A 24 40.81 -14.53 34.44
CA MET A 24 41.33 -13.16 34.33
C MET A 24 41.89 -12.64 35.65
N LEU A 25 41.20 -12.87 36.77
CA LEU A 25 41.71 -12.48 38.09
C LEU A 25 43.01 -13.22 38.44
N PHE A 26 43.12 -14.49 38.05
CA PHE A 26 44.36 -15.27 38.19
C PHE A 26 45.51 -14.70 37.33
N VAL A 27 45.25 -14.36 36.08
CA VAL A 27 46.23 -13.71 35.18
C VAL A 27 46.67 -12.35 35.74
N PHE A 28 45.73 -11.55 36.22
CA PHE A 28 46.00 -10.25 36.83
C PHE A 28 46.86 -10.40 38.11
N GLY A 29 46.49 -11.32 39.01
CA GLY A 29 47.21 -11.58 40.24
C GLY A 29 48.62 -12.14 40.02
N SER A 30 48.77 -13.08 39.09
CA SER A 30 50.09 -13.62 38.70
C SER A 30 50.96 -12.54 38.04
N GLY A 31 50.40 -11.69 37.19
CA GLY A 31 51.09 -10.54 36.63
C GLY A 31 51.65 -9.60 37.71
N LEU A 32 50.86 -9.26 38.73
CA LEU A 32 51.31 -8.42 39.85
C LEU A 32 52.40 -9.11 40.68
N PHE A 33 52.28 -10.42 40.91
CA PHE A 33 53.28 -11.22 41.61
C PHE A 33 54.63 -11.23 40.88
N TYR A 34 54.63 -11.46 39.56
CA TYR A 34 55.84 -11.46 38.74
C TYR A 34 56.46 -10.08 38.59
N THR A 35 55.63 -9.03 38.55
CA THR A 35 56.08 -7.63 38.57
C THR A 35 56.86 -7.32 39.85
N LYS A 36 56.33 -7.74 41.02
CA LYS A 36 56.99 -7.54 42.32
C LYS A 36 58.30 -8.35 42.47
N LYS A 37 58.39 -9.52 41.83
CA LYS A 37 59.56 -10.41 41.92
C LYS A 37 60.63 -10.14 40.85
N ALA A 38 60.43 -9.14 39.98
CA ALA A 38 61.32 -8.77 38.87
C ALA A 38 61.75 -9.98 38.01
N ARG A 39 60.83 -10.93 37.79
CA ARG A 39 61.09 -12.18 37.05
C ARG A 39 60.05 -12.29 35.93
N GLN A 40 60.46 -12.78 34.75
CA GLN A 40 59.59 -12.89 33.56
C GLN A 40 59.04 -11.53 33.08
N VAL A 41 59.93 -10.60 32.73
CA VAL A 41 59.58 -9.23 32.29
C VAL A 41 58.71 -9.24 31.03
N GLU A 42 58.98 -10.15 30.08
CA GLU A 42 58.17 -10.31 28.87
C GLU A 42 56.73 -10.71 29.18
N PHE A 43 56.51 -11.63 30.12
CA PHE A 43 55.17 -12.03 30.56
C PHE A 43 54.41 -10.84 31.17
N VAL A 44 55.06 -10.08 32.06
CA VAL A 44 54.46 -8.89 32.69
C VAL A 44 54.03 -7.85 31.66
N GLN A 45 54.82 -7.63 30.61
CA GLN A 45 54.46 -6.72 29.50
C GLN A 45 53.28 -7.26 28.66
N PHE A 46 53.12 -8.58 28.58
CA PHE A 46 52.06 -9.23 27.82
C PHE A 46 50.72 -9.36 28.58
N VAL A 47 50.72 -9.31 29.91
CA VAL A 47 49.52 -9.48 30.77
C VAL A 47 48.33 -8.58 30.37
N PRO A 48 48.49 -7.26 30.13
CA PRO A 48 47.37 -6.42 29.70
C PRO A 48 46.73 -6.87 28.38
N THR A 49 47.55 -7.25 27.42
CA THR A 49 47.08 -7.78 26.13
C THR A 49 46.34 -9.08 26.34
N LEU A 50 46.86 -9.98 27.17
CA LEU A 50 46.23 -11.26 27.49
C LEU A 50 44.86 -11.09 28.18
N LEU A 51 44.73 -10.16 29.14
CA LEU A 51 43.46 -9.83 29.81
C LEU A 51 42.42 -9.28 28.83
N THR A 52 42.85 -8.44 27.88
CA THR A 52 41.97 -7.85 26.87
C THR A 52 41.50 -8.91 25.86
N THR A 53 42.41 -9.72 25.34
CA THR A 53 42.11 -10.82 24.42
C THR A 53 41.20 -11.87 25.07
N MET A 54 41.41 -12.17 26.35
CA MET A 54 40.54 -13.08 27.10
C MET A 54 39.12 -12.52 27.29
N GLY A 55 38.97 -11.20 27.41
CA GLY A 55 37.65 -10.54 27.47
C GLY A 55 36.92 -10.56 26.15
N ILE A 56 37.64 -10.33 25.06
CA ILE A 56 37.12 -10.49 23.70
C ILE A 56 36.67 -11.94 23.48
N PHE A 57 37.52 -12.92 23.83
CA PHE A 57 37.19 -14.34 23.73
C PHE A 57 35.95 -14.73 24.55
N GLY A 58 35.85 -14.29 25.80
CA GLY A 58 34.66 -14.52 26.64
C GLY A 58 33.37 -13.97 26.03
N THR A 59 33.46 -12.82 25.36
CA THR A 59 32.31 -12.20 24.67
C THR A 59 31.85 -13.05 23.50
N PHE A 60 32.78 -13.47 22.63
CA PHE A 60 32.46 -14.32 21.49
C PHE A 60 31.90 -15.67 21.92
N LEU A 61 32.48 -16.27 22.97
CA LEU A 61 32.00 -17.54 23.50
C LEU A 61 30.59 -17.43 24.09
N GLY A 62 30.29 -16.35 24.82
CA GLY A 62 28.95 -16.10 25.36
C GLY A 62 27.88 -15.86 24.30
N ILE A 63 28.22 -15.17 23.21
CA ILE A 63 27.31 -14.97 22.07
C ILE A 63 27.01 -16.30 21.37
N VAL A 64 28.03 -17.14 21.15
CA VAL A 64 27.85 -18.47 20.53
C VAL A 64 26.94 -19.35 21.40
N LEU A 65 27.14 -19.38 22.71
CA LEU A 65 26.27 -20.15 23.63
C LEU A 65 24.82 -19.62 23.62
N GLY A 66 24.62 -18.30 23.63
CA GLY A 66 23.28 -17.71 23.54
C GLY A 66 22.57 -18.00 22.21
N LEU A 67 23.30 -18.10 21.11
CA LEU A 67 22.75 -18.46 19.80
C LEU A 67 22.43 -19.96 19.67
N LEU A 68 23.14 -20.84 20.39
CA LEU A 68 22.86 -22.28 20.39
C LEU A 68 21.55 -22.65 21.10
N GLU A 69 21.12 -21.82 22.05
CA GLU A 69 19.84 -21.94 22.76
C GLU A 69 18.70 -21.19 22.04
N PHE A 70 18.99 -20.45 20.96
CA PHE A 70 17.99 -19.69 20.21
C PHE A 70 17.15 -20.60 19.31
N ASN A 71 15.84 -20.67 19.57
CA ASN A 71 14.90 -21.42 18.74
C ASN A 71 14.19 -20.48 17.75
N GLN A 72 14.42 -20.69 16.45
CA GLN A 72 13.79 -19.89 15.38
C GLN A 72 12.26 -20.06 15.32
N ASN A 73 11.72 -21.15 15.87
CA ASN A 73 10.29 -21.44 15.87
C ASN A 73 9.57 -20.85 17.11
N ASP A 74 10.31 -20.38 18.12
CA ASP A 74 9.75 -19.75 19.33
C ASP A 74 10.64 -18.57 19.74
N ILE A 75 10.50 -17.49 18.97
CA ILE A 75 11.32 -16.28 19.11
C ILE A 75 11.01 -15.55 20.43
N GLU A 76 9.74 -15.56 20.87
CA GLU A 76 9.32 -14.87 22.09
C GLU A 76 9.96 -15.46 23.36
N ALA A 77 10.08 -16.79 23.45
CA ALA A 77 10.79 -17.43 24.55
C ALA A 77 12.32 -17.35 24.43
N SER A 78 12.85 -17.25 23.21
CA SER A 78 14.30 -17.27 22.93
C SER A 78 15.00 -15.92 23.15
N ILE A 79 14.31 -14.79 22.92
CA ILE A 79 14.90 -13.45 23.06
C ILE A 79 15.37 -13.13 24.49
N PRO A 80 14.58 -13.37 25.57
CA PRO A 80 15.02 -13.08 26.93
C PRO A 80 16.27 -13.86 27.34
N LEU A 81 16.37 -15.12 26.92
CA LEU A 81 17.50 -16.00 27.22
C LEU A 81 18.77 -15.52 26.49
N LEU A 82 18.64 -15.17 25.21
CA LEU A 82 19.72 -14.60 24.39
C LEU A 82 20.22 -13.27 24.98
N LEU A 83 19.31 -12.39 25.40
CA LEU A 83 19.66 -11.10 26.01
C LEU A 83 20.35 -11.27 27.36
N ALA A 84 19.96 -12.27 28.16
CA ALA A 84 20.62 -12.60 29.42
C ALA A 84 22.06 -13.10 29.19
N GLY A 85 22.26 -14.03 28.24
CA GLY A 85 23.58 -14.53 27.88
C GLY A 85 24.50 -13.44 27.32
N LEU A 86 23.95 -12.58 26.46
CA LEU A 86 24.66 -11.44 25.87
C LEU A 86 25.05 -10.40 26.94
N LYS A 87 24.16 -10.10 27.90
CA LYS A 87 24.48 -9.20 29.03
C LYS A 87 25.69 -9.70 29.82
N THR A 88 25.74 -10.99 30.15
CA THR A 88 26.86 -11.58 30.90
C THR A 88 28.14 -11.57 30.05
N ALA A 89 28.05 -11.90 28.76
CA ALA A 89 29.17 -11.85 27.81
C ALA A 89 29.82 -10.45 27.75
N PHE A 90 29.01 -9.39 27.65
CA PHE A 90 29.50 -8.01 27.65
C PHE A 90 30.19 -7.61 28.96
N ILE A 91 29.69 -8.07 30.12
CA ILE A 91 30.32 -7.81 31.42
C ILE A 91 31.72 -8.44 31.49
N THR A 92 31.92 -9.63 30.90
CA THR A 92 33.25 -10.25 30.85
C THR A 92 34.25 -9.48 29.99
N SER A 93 33.81 -8.92 28.85
CA SER A 93 34.60 -8.01 28.02
C SER A 93 35.04 -6.77 28.78
N LEU A 94 34.06 -6.14 29.45
CA LEU A 94 34.28 -4.92 30.22
C LEU A 94 35.28 -5.17 31.36
N ALA A 95 35.16 -6.31 32.05
CA ALA A 95 36.10 -6.72 33.09
C ALA A 95 37.52 -6.93 32.53
N GLY A 96 37.67 -7.55 31.35
CA GLY A 96 38.98 -7.76 30.71
C GLY A 96 39.68 -6.46 30.33
N ILE A 97 38.95 -5.51 29.74
CA ILE A 97 39.45 -4.17 29.42
C ILE A 97 39.78 -3.39 30.69
N PHE A 98 38.90 -3.44 31.70
CA PHE A 98 39.08 -2.75 32.97
C PHE A 98 40.31 -3.26 33.73
N LEU A 99 40.47 -4.58 33.87
CA LEU A 99 41.64 -5.19 34.52
C LEU A 99 42.93 -4.89 33.74
N SER A 100 42.89 -4.88 32.40
CA SER A 100 44.03 -4.49 31.55
C SER A 100 44.46 -3.05 31.79
N LEU A 101 43.50 -2.12 31.88
CA LEU A 101 43.77 -0.71 32.16
C LEU A 101 44.31 -0.49 33.58
N VAL A 102 43.73 -1.16 34.57
CA VAL A 102 44.22 -1.12 35.95
C VAL A 102 45.64 -1.69 36.03
N PHE A 103 45.94 -2.77 35.29
CA PHE A 103 47.29 -3.33 35.27
C PHE A 103 48.31 -2.37 34.65
N LYS A 104 48.00 -1.77 33.49
CA LYS A 104 48.88 -0.80 32.81
C LYS A 104 49.15 0.44 33.65
N THR A 105 48.13 0.95 34.34
CA THR A 105 48.29 2.10 35.24
C THR A 105 49.17 1.73 36.42
N LEU A 106 48.94 0.59 37.07
CA LEU A 106 49.78 0.10 38.17
C LEU A 106 51.23 -0.19 37.74
N SER A 107 51.47 -0.75 36.55
CA SER A 107 52.83 -1.00 36.03
C SER A 107 53.59 0.26 35.64
N THR A 108 52.89 1.39 35.48
CA THR A 108 53.49 2.70 35.17
C THR A 108 53.96 3.43 36.44
N PHE A 109 53.34 3.15 37.60
CA PHE A 109 53.75 3.74 38.87
C PHE A 109 55.09 3.18 39.37
N SER A 110 55.94 4.05 39.91
CA SER A 110 57.34 3.78 40.28
C SER A 110 57.58 2.63 41.26
N PHE A 111 56.54 2.11 41.92
CA PHE A 111 56.63 0.99 42.86
C PHE A 111 56.71 -0.39 42.16
N LEU A 112 56.37 -0.48 40.87
CA LEU A 112 56.25 -1.73 40.10
C LEU A 112 57.01 -1.71 38.76
N LYS A 113 57.98 -0.79 38.58
CA LYS A 113 58.74 -0.64 37.33
C LYS A 113 59.75 -1.79 37.15
N PRO A 114 59.74 -2.56 36.03
CA PRO A 114 60.76 -3.56 35.76
C PRO A 114 62.12 -2.86 35.51
N LYS A 115 63.14 -3.20 36.30
CA LYS A 115 64.52 -2.72 36.09
C LYS A 115 65.08 -3.32 34.80
N GLN A 116 65.35 -2.49 33.78
CA GLN A 116 66.21 -2.87 32.66
C GLN A 116 67.68 -2.58 32.99
N PRO A 117 68.63 -3.45 32.61
CA PRO A 117 70.06 -3.17 32.71
C PRO A 117 70.50 -2.26 31.55
N GLU A 118 71.03 -1.07 31.86
CA GLU A 118 71.76 -0.22 30.91
C GLU A 118 73.26 -0.56 30.98
N ASP A 119 73.82 -1.10 29.90
CA ASP A 119 75.27 -1.28 29.74
C ASP A 119 75.90 0.03 29.22
N SER A 120 76.65 0.71 30.09
CA SER A 120 77.48 1.85 29.74
C SER A 120 78.86 1.38 29.25
N ILE A 121 79.17 1.58 27.97
CA ILE A 121 80.50 1.27 27.40
C ILE A 121 81.45 2.42 27.74
N SER A 122 82.47 2.15 28.56
CA SER A 122 83.61 3.05 28.81
C SER A 122 84.88 2.36 28.30
N HIS A 123 85.60 3.05 27.42
CA HIS A 123 86.84 2.69 26.72
C HIS A 123 86.71 1.96 25.37
N ALA A 124 87.01 2.70 24.29
CA ALA A 124 87.22 2.19 22.94
C ALA A 124 88.64 1.63 22.79
N THR A 125 88.78 0.31 22.76
CA THR A 125 90.02 -0.36 22.33
C THR A 125 90.14 -0.32 20.79
N PRO A 126 91.34 -0.44 20.22
CA PRO A 126 91.53 -0.53 18.76
C PRO A 126 90.69 -1.64 18.12
N GLU A 127 90.48 -2.78 18.78
CA GLU A 127 89.56 -3.83 18.30
C GLU A 127 88.09 -3.40 18.33
N ALA A 128 87.66 -2.62 19.34
CA ALA A 128 86.30 -2.09 19.39
C ALA A 128 86.05 -1.04 18.30
N ILE A 129 87.05 -0.21 17.99
CA ILE A 129 87.00 0.74 16.88
C ILE A 129 86.99 0.01 15.53
N LEU A 130 87.83 -1.01 15.35
CA LEU A 130 87.85 -1.81 14.12
C LEU A 130 86.54 -2.58 13.93
N GLY A 131 85.99 -3.15 15.01
CA GLY A 131 84.69 -3.82 15.00
C GLY A 131 83.55 -2.85 14.68
N ALA A 132 83.55 -1.65 15.27
CA ALA A 132 82.59 -0.60 14.95
C ALA A 132 82.72 -0.10 13.51
N MET A 133 83.93 0.07 12.99
CA MET A 133 84.16 0.46 11.59
C MET A 133 83.74 -0.64 10.62
N GLN A 134 83.99 -1.92 10.93
CA GLN A 134 83.53 -3.05 10.11
C GLN A 134 82.01 -3.18 10.13
N ALA A 135 81.37 -3.04 11.30
CA ALA A 135 79.93 -3.00 11.42
C ALA A 135 79.34 -1.81 10.64
N GLN A 136 79.95 -0.64 10.73
CA GLN A 136 79.51 0.54 9.99
C GLN A 136 79.70 0.37 8.48
N VAL A 137 80.79 -0.23 8.00
CA VAL A 137 80.98 -0.55 6.58
C VAL A 137 79.93 -1.57 6.10
N ALA A 138 79.60 -2.57 6.91
CA ALA A 138 78.56 -3.54 6.58
C ALA A 138 77.18 -2.87 6.47
N GLU A 139 76.79 -2.07 7.44
CA GLU A 139 75.51 -1.32 7.42
C GLU A 139 75.47 -0.30 6.28
N THR A 140 76.59 0.37 5.97
CA THR A 140 76.67 1.32 4.84
C THR A 140 76.56 0.60 3.49
N LYS A 141 77.06 -0.65 3.40
CA LYS A 141 76.90 -1.49 2.21
C LYS A 141 75.46 -1.94 2.01
N VAL A 142 74.77 -2.33 3.09
CA VAL A 142 73.32 -2.64 3.07
C VAL A 142 72.52 -1.40 2.67
N LEU A 143 72.85 -0.22 3.21
CA LEU A 143 72.21 1.04 2.83
C LEU A 143 72.42 1.37 1.34
N LYS A 144 73.64 1.16 0.81
CA LYS A 144 73.93 1.32 -0.63
C LYS A 144 73.09 0.36 -1.47
N GLU A 145 72.98 -0.91 -1.08
CA GLU A 145 72.17 -1.91 -1.79
C GLU A 145 70.67 -1.57 -1.72
N ALA A 146 70.18 -0.99 -0.63
CA ALA A 146 68.79 -0.55 -0.52
C ALA A 146 68.45 0.69 -1.39
N ILE A 147 69.45 1.54 -1.69
CA ILE A 147 69.26 2.79 -2.47
C ILE A 147 69.58 2.59 -3.97
N VAL A 148 70.60 1.79 -4.31
CA VAL A 148 71.14 1.65 -5.69
C VAL A 148 71.07 0.20 -6.19
N GLY A 149 70.61 -0.75 -5.37
CA GLY A 149 70.52 -2.16 -5.75
C GLY A 149 69.47 -2.45 -6.81
N ASN A 150 69.13 -3.73 -6.94
CA ASN A 150 68.33 -4.26 -8.06
C ASN A 150 66.96 -3.56 -8.17
N GLU A 151 66.48 -3.36 -9.41
CA GLU A 151 65.24 -2.60 -9.73
C GLU A 151 63.95 -3.19 -9.12
N GLU A 152 63.97 -4.33 -8.43
CA GLU A 152 62.78 -4.90 -7.78
C GLU A 152 62.77 -4.71 -6.25
N SER A 153 63.94 -4.57 -5.63
CA SER A 153 64.08 -4.50 -4.16
C SER A 153 64.28 -3.09 -3.62
N THR A 154 64.50 -2.11 -4.50
CA THR A 154 64.60 -0.69 -4.12
C THR A 154 63.23 -0.01 -4.15
N LEU A 155 63.03 1.02 -3.33
CA LEU A 155 61.79 1.82 -3.34
C LEU A 155 61.51 2.45 -4.72
N PHE A 156 62.56 2.88 -5.41
CA PHE A 156 62.46 3.41 -6.77
C PHE A 156 61.97 2.33 -7.75
N GLY A 157 62.49 1.12 -7.60
CA GLY A 157 62.07 -0.06 -8.34
C GLY A 157 60.59 -0.42 -8.19
N GLN A 158 60.12 -0.48 -6.94
CA GLN A 158 58.69 -0.72 -6.65
C GLN A 158 57.79 0.39 -7.20
N LEU A 159 58.25 1.65 -7.18
CA LEU A 159 57.51 2.78 -7.76
C LEU A 159 57.40 2.69 -9.28
N LYS A 160 58.47 2.19 -9.95
CA LYS A 160 58.49 1.93 -11.40
C LYS A 160 57.53 0.79 -11.78
N ILE A 161 57.48 -0.29 -11.01
CA ILE A 161 56.54 -1.40 -11.21
C ILE A 161 55.10 -0.94 -10.99
N LEU A 162 54.83 -0.21 -9.90
CA LEU A 162 53.49 0.35 -9.61
C LEU A 162 52.99 1.26 -10.74
N ARG A 163 53.89 2.04 -11.34
CA ARG A 163 53.59 2.87 -12.51
C ARG A 163 53.22 2.01 -13.74
N GLY A 164 53.91 0.89 -13.95
CA GLY A 164 53.59 -0.07 -15.01
C GLY A 164 52.21 -0.69 -14.81
N ASP A 165 51.92 -1.16 -13.60
CA ASP A 165 50.64 -1.80 -13.27
C ASP A 165 49.45 -0.85 -13.38
N ILE A 166 49.60 0.40 -12.93
CA ILE A 166 48.56 1.44 -13.08
C ILE A 166 48.27 1.70 -14.56
N ASN A 167 49.30 1.72 -15.40
CA ASN A 167 49.18 1.98 -16.83
C ASN A 167 48.46 0.83 -17.57
N ASP A 168 48.83 -0.42 -17.27
CA ASP A 168 48.22 -1.59 -17.90
C ASP A 168 46.77 -1.78 -17.44
N ASN A 169 46.47 -1.49 -16.17
CA ASN A 169 45.12 -1.56 -15.64
C ASN A 169 44.20 -0.46 -16.22
N ALA A 170 44.69 0.77 -16.35
CA ALA A 170 43.96 1.85 -17.02
C ALA A 170 43.62 1.48 -18.47
N LYS A 171 44.59 0.96 -19.23
CA LYS A 171 44.39 0.55 -20.62
C LYS A 171 43.38 -0.60 -20.76
N THR A 172 43.43 -1.55 -19.84
CA THR A 172 42.51 -2.71 -19.82
C THR A 172 41.07 -2.27 -19.51
N SER A 173 40.89 -1.39 -18.52
CA SER A 173 39.57 -0.85 -18.15
C SER A 173 38.92 -0.04 -19.28
N ILE A 174 39.70 0.73 -20.06
CA ILE A 174 39.21 1.48 -21.22
C ILE A 174 38.73 0.53 -22.33
N ASN A 175 39.50 -0.52 -22.64
CA ASN A 175 39.13 -1.48 -23.69
C ASN A 175 37.84 -2.25 -23.35
N ILE A 176 37.68 -2.66 -22.09
CA ILE A 176 36.46 -3.37 -21.63
C ILE A 176 35.23 -2.45 -21.73
N ALA A 177 35.36 -1.20 -21.30
CA ALA A 177 34.27 -0.22 -21.40
C ALA A 177 33.85 0.03 -22.86
N GLN A 178 34.81 0.05 -23.78
CA GLN A 178 34.55 0.25 -25.21
C GLN A 178 33.86 -0.97 -25.84
N GLU A 179 34.31 -2.18 -25.54
CA GLU A 179 33.68 -3.40 -26.05
C GLU A 179 32.23 -3.56 -25.54
N GLN A 180 31.98 -3.16 -24.29
CA GLN A 180 30.66 -3.24 -23.68
C GLN A 180 29.67 -2.21 -24.26
N ALA A 181 30.14 -1.00 -24.59
CA ALA A 181 29.33 0.02 -25.25
C ALA A 181 28.90 -0.41 -26.67
N VAL A 182 29.83 -0.98 -27.45
CA VAL A 182 29.53 -1.49 -28.82
C VAL A 182 28.51 -2.63 -28.77
N LYS A 183 28.71 -3.61 -27.88
CA LYS A 183 27.75 -4.72 -27.70
C LYS A 183 26.37 -4.26 -27.24
N GLN A 184 26.29 -3.21 -26.43
CA GLN A 184 25.01 -2.65 -26.00
C GLN A 184 24.26 -1.99 -27.16
N GLN A 185 24.98 -1.31 -28.06
CA GLN A 185 24.40 -0.67 -29.24
C GLN A 185 23.87 -1.69 -30.26
N GLU A 186 24.63 -2.74 -30.56
CA GLU A 186 24.21 -3.82 -31.46
C GLU A 186 22.94 -4.53 -30.94
N ASN A 187 22.89 -4.82 -29.65
CA ASN A 187 21.71 -5.45 -29.03
C ASN A 187 20.46 -4.56 -29.08
N PHE A 188 20.61 -3.24 -28.94
CA PHE A 188 19.48 -2.32 -29.03
C PHE A 188 18.97 -2.17 -30.47
N GLU A 189 19.85 -2.09 -31.47
CA GLU A 189 19.42 -2.06 -32.88
C GLU A 189 18.62 -3.32 -33.24
N ALA A 190 19.12 -4.49 -32.83
CA ALA A 190 18.42 -5.76 -33.03
C ALA A 190 17.06 -5.83 -32.29
N PHE A 191 16.96 -5.24 -31.09
CA PHE A 191 15.71 -5.13 -30.37
C PHE A 191 14.72 -4.20 -31.08
N SER A 192 15.17 -3.01 -31.49
CA SER A 192 14.34 -2.01 -32.19
C SER A 192 13.78 -2.56 -33.49
N GLU A 193 14.59 -3.29 -34.27
CA GLU A 193 14.15 -3.90 -35.53
C GLU A 193 13.10 -4.99 -35.28
N LYS A 194 13.32 -5.87 -34.30
CA LYS A 194 12.35 -6.89 -33.91
C LYS A 194 11.04 -6.30 -33.38
N LEU A 195 11.11 -5.22 -32.58
CA LEU A 195 9.93 -4.54 -32.07
C LEU A 195 9.11 -3.94 -33.21
N TRP A 196 9.77 -3.27 -34.16
CA TRP A 196 9.10 -2.69 -35.32
C TRP A 196 8.44 -3.78 -36.18
N LEU A 197 9.16 -4.86 -36.48
CA LEU A 197 8.60 -6.01 -37.22
C LEU A 197 7.37 -6.60 -36.50
N LYS A 198 7.41 -6.73 -35.17
CA LYS A 198 6.28 -7.26 -34.40
C LYS A 198 5.09 -6.31 -34.32
N LEU A 199 5.32 -4.99 -34.25
CA LEU A 199 4.26 -3.99 -34.28
C LEU A 199 3.62 -3.89 -35.68
N GLN A 200 4.43 -3.99 -36.74
CA GLN A 200 3.94 -4.07 -38.12
C GLN A 200 3.11 -5.34 -38.37
N ASP A 201 3.60 -6.50 -37.91
CA ASP A 201 2.90 -7.79 -37.97
C ASP A 201 1.57 -7.75 -37.19
N PHE A 202 1.55 -7.10 -36.02
CA PHE A 202 0.34 -6.87 -35.25
C PHE A 202 -0.65 -5.93 -35.96
N ALA A 203 -0.17 -4.85 -36.56
CA ALA A 203 -1.00 -3.92 -37.33
C ALA A 203 -1.59 -4.57 -38.58
N ASP A 204 -0.79 -5.34 -39.33
CA ASP A 204 -1.24 -6.11 -40.48
C ASP A 204 -2.24 -7.19 -40.06
N THR A 205 -1.99 -7.88 -38.95
CA THR A 205 -2.91 -8.90 -38.41
C THR A 205 -4.21 -8.28 -37.89
N LEU A 206 -4.19 -7.13 -37.22
CA LEU A 206 -5.43 -6.45 -36.82
C LEU A 206 -6.21 -5.93 -38.04
N SER A 207 -5.52 -5.33 -39.01
CA SER A 207 -6.14 -4.80 -40.22
C SER A 207 -6.72 -5.90 -41.11
N LYS A 208 -6.09 -7.08 -41.21
CA LYS A 208 -6.63 -8.24 -41.95
C LYS A 208 -7.57 -9.09 -41.12
N SER A 209 -7.18 -9.51 -39.93
CA SER A 209 -7.88 -10.55 -39.16
C SER A 209 -9.20 -10.07 -38.56
N ALA A 210 -9.29 -8.83 -38.05
CA ALA A 210 -10.54 -8.35 -37.47
C ALA A 210 -11.59 -8.04 -38.55
N THR A 211 -11.18 -7.57 -39.73
CA THR A 211 -12.11 -7.17 -40.80
C THR A 211 -12.48 -8.34 -41.70
N GLU A 212 -11.51 -9.20 -42.05
CA GLU A 212 -11.69 -10.31 -42.98
C GLU A 212 -12.25 -11.55 -42.26
N GLN A 213 -11.87 -11.86 -41.01
CA GLN A 213 -12.53 -12.95 -40.27
C GLN A 213 -13.92 -12.57 -39.79
N VAL A 214 -14.21 -11.29 -39.52
CA VAL A 214 -15.58 -10.86 -39.18
C VAL A 214 -16.44 -10.81 -40.44
N ILE A 215 -15.93 -10.34 -41.58
CA ILE A 215 -16.66 -10.41 -42.85
C ILE A 215 -16.82 -11.86 -43.30
N GLU A 216 -15.80 -12.71 -43.25
CA GLU A 216 -15.89 -14.12 -43.63
C GLU A 216 -16.71 -14.90 -42.61
N ALA A 217 -16.65 -14.62 -41.30
CA ALA A 217 -17.58 -15.20 -40.33
C ALA A 217 -19.01 -14.69 -40.53
N LEU A 218 -19.23 -13.43 -40.91
CA LEU A 218 -20.56 -12.93 -41.29
C LEU A 218 -21.04 -13.58 -42.59
N LYS A 219 -20.16 -13.81 -43.57
CA LYS A 219 -20.47 -14.41 -44.86
C LYS A 219 -20.69 -15.92 -44.75
N GLN A 220 -19.93 -16.59 -43.90
CA GLN A 220 -20.08 -17.98 -43.50
C GLN A 220 -21.34 -18.13 -42.65
N VAL A 221 -21.62 -17.22 -41.70
CA VAL A 221 -22.90 -17.20 -40.96
C VAL A 221 -24.07 -16.92 -41.90
N ILE A 222 -23.93 -16.05 -42.90
CA ILE A 222 -24.98 -15.80 -43.91
C ILE A 222 -25.13 -17.00 -44.85
N SER A 223 -24.04 -17.69 -45.21
CA SER A 223 -24.05 -18.89 -46.04
C SER A 223 -24.58 -20.11 -45.28
N ASP A 224 -24.21 -20.29 -44.02
CA ASP A 224 -24.71 -21.30 -43.09
C ASP A 224 -26.15 -20.97 -42.68
N PHE A 225 -26.53 -19.69 -42.60
CA PHE A 225 -27.91 -19.24 -42.45
C PHE A 225 -28.72 -19.59 -43.70
N ASN A 226 -28.20 -19.41 -44.92
CA ASN A 226 -28.87 -19.77 -46.18
C ASN A 226 -28.97 -21.30 -46.42
N ASN A 227 -27.89 -22.04 -46.12
CA ASN A 227 -27.87 -23.50 -46.23
C ASN A 227 -28.72 -24.15 -45.14
N ASN A 228 -28.64 -23.68 -43.89
CA ASN A 228 -29.59 -24.11 -42.87
C ASN A 228 -31.02 -23.62 -43.16
N LEU A 229 -31.23 -22.47 -43.83
CA LEU A 229 -32.57 -21.96 -44.21
C LEU A 229 -33.35 -23.01 -45.00
N THR A 230 -32.64 -23.77 -45.83
CA THR A 230 -33.22 -24.73 -46.77
C THR A 230 -33.40 -26.12 -46.15
N GLU A 231 -32.54 -26.56 -45.22
CA GLU A 231 -32.53 -27.94 -44.71
C GLU A 231 -32.99 -28.07 -43.24
N GLN A 232 -32.46 -27.30 -42.29
CA GLN A 232 -32.87 -27.37 -40.87
C GLN A 232 -33.99 -26.37 -40.51
N PHE A 233 -34.03 -25.22 -41.17
CA PHE A 233 -35.12 -24.25 -41.08
C PHE A 233 -36.32 -24.65 -41.94
N GLY A 234 -36.23 -25.58 -42.89
CA GLY A 234 -37.45 -26.11 -43.54
C GLY A 234 -38.36 -26.80 -42.51
N ASP A 235 -37.80 -27.72 -41.74
CA ASP A 235 -38.52 -28.42 -40.65
C ASP A 235 -38.66 -27.56 -39.39
N ASN A 236 -37.67 -26.73 -39.03
CA ASN A 236 -37.83 -25.77 -37.94
C ASN A 236 -38.75 -24.60 -38.27
N PHE A 237 -38.91 -24.14 -39.53
CA PHE A 237 -39.97 -23.21 -39.92
C PHE A 237 -41.31 -23.91 -39.96
N LYS A 238 -41.38 -25.22 -40.21
CA LYS A 238 -42.63 -25.96 -40.09
C LYS A 238 -43.06 -26.07 -38.63
N GLN A 239 -42.14 -26.40 -37.72
CA GLN A 239 -42.38 -26.41 -36.27
C GLN A 239 -42.52 -25.01 -35.67
N LEU A 240 -41.77 -24.01 -36.15
CA LEU A 240 -41.91 -22.61 -35.77
C LEU A 240 -43.21 -22.05 -36.32
N ASN A 241 -43.63 -22.41 -37.53
CA ASN A 241 -44.95 -22.04 -38.05
C ASN A 241 -46.05 -22.72 -37.24
N GLU A 242 -45.90 -23.98 -36.84
CA GLU A 242 -46.83 -24.60 -35.86
C GLU A 242 -46.80 -23.90 -34.50
N ALA A 243 -45.64 -23.49 -34.01
CA ALA A 243 -45.51 -22.78 -32.73
C ALA A 243 -46.05 -21.35 -32.82
N VAL A 244 -45.87 -20.67 -33.95
CA VAL A 244 -46.41 -19.35 -34.28
C VAL A 244 -47.92 -19.46 -34.48
N VAL A 245 -48.42 -20.49 -35.15
CA VAL A 245 -49.87 -20.78 -35.25
C VAL A 245 -50.45 -21.04 -33.86
N LYS A 246 -49.79 -21.84 -33.01
CA LYS A 246 -50.21 -22.04 -31.61
C LYS A 246 -50.13 -20.75 -30.80
N LEU A 247 -49.17 -19.87 -31.08
CA LEU A 247 -49.09 -18.53 -30.49
C LEU A 247 -50.21 -17.62 -30.97
N VAL A 248 -50.60 -17.70 -32.24
CA VAL A 248 -51.72 -16.96 -32.81
C VAL A 248 -53.04 -17.50 -32.27
N GLU A 249 -53.21 -18.83 -32.15
CA GLU A 249 -54.34 -19.45 -31.45
C GLU A 249 -54.38 -19.03 -29.98
N TRP A 250 -53.23 -19.04 -29.29
CA TRP A 250 -53.13 -18.53 -27.93
C TRP A 250 -53.46 -17.04 -27.86
N GLN A 251 -53.00 -16.22 -28.81
CA GLN A 251 -53.31 -14.80 -28.89
C GLN A 251 -54.79 -14.55 -29.14
N GLU A 252 -55.44 -15.33 -30.00
CA GLU A 252 -56.87 -15.21 -30.26
C GLU A 252 -57.69 -15.67 -29.04
N ASN A 253 -57.30 -16.79 -28.41
CA ASN A 253 -57.88 -17.25 -27.15
C ASN A 253 -57.66 -16.23 -26.02
N TYR A 254 -56.48 -15.63 -25.93
CA TYR A 254 -56.14 -14.61 -24.95
C TYR A 254 -56.90 -13.30 -25.23
N LYS A 255 -57.12 -12.94 -26.50
CA LYS A 255 -57.98 -11.82 -26.90
C LYS A 255 -59.44 -12.08 -26.50
N VAL A 256 -59.94 -13.29 -26.68
CA VAL A 256 -61.27 -13.70 -26.17
C VAL A 256 -61.30 -13.58 -24.65
N GLN A 257 -60.30 -14.11 -23.95
CA GLN A 257 -60.19 -14.01 -22.49
C GLN A 257 -60.09 -12.55 -22.01
N LEU A 258 -59.34 -11.69 -22.70
CA LEU A 258 -59.26 -10.26 -22.40
C LEU A 258 -60.59 -9.55 -22.66
N LYS A 259 -61.34 -9.97 -23.68
CA LYS A 259 -62.68 -9.47 -23.95
C LYS A 259 -63.65 -9.87 -22.84
N GLU A 260 -63.67 -11.14 -22.48
CA GLU A 260 -64.47 -11.66 -21.35
C GLU A 260 -64.08 -10.97 -20.04
N MET A 261 -62.79 -10.80 -19.78
CA MET A 261 -62.29 -10.10 -18.60
C MET A 261 -62.67 -8.61 -18.63
N SER A 262 -62.62 -7.95 -19.78
CA SER A 262 -63.09 -6.58 -19.96
C SER A 262 -64.59 -6.45 -19.70
N GLU A 263 -65.40 -7.38 -20.21
CA GLU A 263 -66.84 -7.46 -19.94
C GLU A 263 -67.11 -7.69 -18.45
N GLN A 264 -66.36 -8.59 -17.79
CA GLN A 264 -66.45 -8.83 -16.35
C GLN A 264 -66.02 -7.60 -15.53
N TYR A 265 -64.96 -6.90 -15.94
CA TYR A 265 -64.57 -5.63 -15.32
C TYR A 265 -65.63 -4.56 -15.51
N ALA A 266 -66.24 -4.45 -16.70
CA ALA A 266 -67.34 -3.53 -16.95
C ALA A 266 -68.54 -3.85 -16.05
N HIS A 267 -68.90 -5.14 -15.89
CA HIS A 267 -69.92 -5.57 -14.95
C HIS A 267 -69.55 -5.27 -13.49
N GLY A 268 -68.29 -5.46 -13.10
CA GLY A 268 -67.78 -5.11 -11.78
C GLY A 268 -67.88 -3.60 -11.50
N VAL A 269 -67.45 -2.76 -12.44
CA VAL A 269 -67.53 -1.30 -12.35
C VAL A 269 -68.99 -0.84 -12.31
N ALA A 270 -69.86 -1.41 -13.14
CA ALA A 270 -71.30 -1.12 -13.11
C ALA A 270 -71.93 -1.52 -11.76
N SER A 271 -71.54 -2.68 -11.20
CA SER A 271 -72.01 -3.14 -9.90
C SER A 271 -71.51 -2.24 -8.76
N ILE A 272 -70.26 -1.76 -8.83
CA ILE A 272 -69.72 -0.79 -7.88
C ILE A 272 -70.47 0.54 -7.98
N SER A 273 -70.74 1.03 -9.20
CA SER A 273 -71.52 2.26 -9.42
C SER A 273 -72.97 2.12 -8.93
N ALA A 274 -73.58 0.95 -9.14
CA ALA A 274 -74.91 0.64 -8.61
C ALA A 274 -74.89 0.55 -7.07
N THR A 275 -73.81 0.03 -6.48
CA THR A 275 -73.60 -0.01 -5.03
C THR A 275 -73.41 1.40 -4.47
N GLU A 276 -72.61 2.24 -5.13
CA GLU A 276 -72.45 3.66 -4.79
C GLU A 276 -73.80 4.38 -4.79
N SER A 277 -74.59 4.23 -5.86
CA SER A 277 -75.93 4.79 -5.96
C SER A 277 -76.87 4.28 -4.87
N SER A 278 -76.84 2.97 -4.61
CA SER A 278 -77.64 2.36 -3.53
C SER A 278 -77.24 2.88 -2.15
N VAL A 279 -75.94 3.06 -1.89
CA VAL A 279 -75.41 3.61 -0.64
C VAL A 279 -75.76 5.09 -0.51
N ALA A 280 -75.71 5.87 -1.59
CA ALA A 280 -76.17 7.25 -1.62
C ALA A 280 -77.66 7.35 -1.30
N HIS A 281 -78.50 6.50 -1.91
CA HIS A 281 -79.92 6.42 -1.63
C HIS A 281 -80.20 5.97 -0.19
N ILE A 282 -79.45 5.01 0.35
CA ILE A 282 -79.54 4.61 1.77
C ILE A 282 -79.20 5.80 2.67
N SER A 283 -78.15 6.56 2.34
CA SER A 283 -77.75 7.75 3.10
C SER A 283 -78.86 8.81 3.09
N GLU A 284 -79.46 9.06 1.93
CA GLU A 284 -80.58 10.00 1.77
C GLU A 284 -81.82 9.55 2.55
N GLN A 285 -82.23 8.28 2.39
CA GLN A 285 -83.38 7.72 3.12
C GLN A 285 -83.12 7.64 4.63
N SER A 286 -81.88 7.42 5.06
CA SER A 286 -81.52 7.46 6.48
C SER A 286 -81.67 8.86 7.07
N GLN A 287 -81.62 9.91 6.25
CA GLN A 287 -81.88 11.29 6.66
C GLN A 287 -83.35 11.56 7.00
N ILE A 288 -84.27 10.73 6.50
CA ILE A 288 -85.71 10.75 6.83
C ILE A 288 -85.96 10.19 8.23
N ILE A 289 -85.08 9.34 8.77
CA ILE A 289 -85.24 8.76 10.12
C ILE A 289 -85.27 9.87 11.20
N PRO A 290 -84.33 10.82 11.26
CA PRO A 290 -84.43 11.97 12.17
C PRO A 290 -85.71 12.78 12.01
N GLN A 291 -86.17 13.01 10.77
CA GLN A 291 -87.41 13.74 10.50
C GLN A 291 -88.63 12.98 11.04
N SER A 292 -88.71 11.68 10.77
CA SER A 292 -89.77 10.79 11.27
C SER A 292 -89.74 10.70 12.80
N MET A 293 -88.55 10.72 13.42
CA MET A 293 -88.42 10.80 14.88
C MET A 293 -88.88 12.16 15.44
N GLY A 294 -88.71 13.24 14.69
CA GLY A 294 -89.28 14.55 15.00
C GLY A 294 -90.81 14.56 14.93
N GLU A 295 -91.39 13.94 13.91
CA GLU A 295 -92.85 13.75 13.80
C GLU A 295 -93.38 12.84 14.91
N LEU A 296 -92.68 11.75 15.23
CA LEU A 296 -93.01 10.86 16.34
C LEU A 296 -92.99 11.58 17.69
N LYS A 297 -92.05 12.51 17.89
CA LYS A 297 -92.04 13.39 19.07
C LYS A 297 -93.33 14.21 19.14
N GLY A 298 -93.78 14.77 18.02
CA GLY A 298 -95.07 15.47 17.94
C GLY A 298 -96.25 14.56 18.29
N VAL A 299 -96.28 13.33 17.78
CA VAL A 299 -97.30 12.33 18.13
C VAL A 299 -97.25 11.99 19.63
N MET A 300 -96.06 11.83 20.21
CA MET A 300 -95.90 11.60 21.65
C MET A 300 -96.40 12.77 22.49
N GLU A 301 -96.13 14.02 22.07
CA GLU A 301 -96.63 15.22 22.75
C GLU A 301 -98.17 15.31 22.68
N VAL A 302 -98.77 15.03 21.52
CA VAL A 302 -100.23 14.96 21.37
C VAL A 302 -100.82 13.82 22.20
N ASN A 303 -100.18 12.65 22.23
CA ASN A 303 -100.62 11.52 23.04
C ASN A 303 -100.55 11.86 24.54
N GLN A 304 -99.48 12.53 24.99
CA GLN A 304 -99.35 13.03 26.36
C GLN A 304 -100.47 14.02 26.70
N HIS A 305 -100.83 14.91 25.78
CA HIS A 305 -101.98 15.81 25.92
C HIS A 305 -103.30 15.03 25.98
N GLN A 306 -103.50 14.01 25.14
CA GLN A 306 -104.68 13.15 25.19
C GLN A 306 -104.76 12.36 26.49
N LEU A 307 -103.64 11.90 27.05
CA LEU A 307 -103.58 11.27 28.37
C LEU A 307 -104.00 12.25 29.47
N ALA A 308 -103.54 13.50 29.42
CA ALA A 308 -103.96 14.53 30.37
C ALA A 308 -105.46 14.85 30.24
N GLU A 309 -105.99 14.92 29.01
CA GLU A 309 -107.43 15.12 28.79
C GLU A 309 -108.24 13.88 29.19
N LEU A 310 -107.71 12.66 29.03
CA LEU A 310 -108.32 11.43 29.53
C LEU A 310 -108.37 11.43 31.06
N GLU A 311 -107.31 11.88 31.72
CA GLU A 311 -107.27 12.05 33.18
C GLU A 311 -108.33 13.07 33.63
N ARG A 312 -108.49 14.17 32.88
CA ARG A 312 -109.56 15.14 33.10
C ARG A 312 -110.96 14.57 32.84
N HIS A 313 -111.12 13.73 31.81
CA HIS A 313 -112.37 13.01 31.56
C HIS A 313 -112.67 12.00 32.66
N LEU A 314 -111.67 11.31 33.19
CA LEU A 314 -111.82 10.38 34.32
C LEU A 314 -112.22 11.13 35.60
N GLU A 315 -111.66 12.32 35.84
CA GLU A 315 -112.09 13.20 36.93
C GLU A 315 -113.53 13.68 36.70
N ALA A 316 -113.90 14.08 35.47
CA ALA A 316 -115.28 14.41 35.13
C ALA A 316 -116.23 13.19 35.27
N PHE A 317 -115.76 11.97 35.02
CA PHE A 317 -116.50 10.73 35.25
C PHE A 317 -116.68 10.43 36.73
N LYS A 318 -115.67 10.74 37.56
CA LYS A 318 -115.77 10.66 39.01
C LYS A 318 -116.79 11.69 39.53
N ASP A 319 -116.75 12.92 39.05
CA ASP A 319 -117.77 13.93 39.34
C ASP A 319 -119.16 13.51 38.86
N MET A 320 -119.24 12.90 37.67
CA MET A 320 -120.49 12.36 37.12
C MET A 320 -121.02 11.21 37.97
N ARG A 321 -120.15 10.30 38.47
CA ARG A 321 -120.54 9.26 39.42
C ARG A 321 -121.09 9.88 40.69
N ASP A 322 -120.42 10.89 41.24
CA ASP A 322 -120.86 11.55 42.48
C ASP A 322 -122.22 12.23 42.27
N LYS A 323 -122.39 12.97 41.16
CA LYS A 323 -123.70 13.53 40.77
C LYS A 323 -124.74 12.48 40.42
N ALA A 324 -124.36 11.33 39.85
CA ALA A 324 -125.28 10.24 39.56
C ALA A 324 -125.78 9.59 40.86
N VAL A 325 -124.91 9.43 41.86
CA VAL A 325 -125.28 8.99 43.22
C VAL A 325 -126.27 9.98 43.85
N GLU A 326 -126.07 11.29 43.65
CA GLU A 326 -127.05 12.32 44.06
C GLU A 326 -128.34 12.33 43.22
N ALA A 327 -128.26 11.95 41.94
CA ALA A 327 -129.39 11.94 41.02
C ALA A 327 -130.28 10.70 41.18
N VAL A 328 -129.78 9.56 41.67
CA VAL A 328 -130.60 8.34 41.88
C VAL A 328 -131.87 8.61 42.71
N PRO A 329 -131.81 9.34 43.84
CA PRO A 329 -133.02 9.78 44.56
C PRO A 329 -133.95 10.67 43.73
N GLN A 330 -133.40 11.54 42.87
CA GLN A 330 -134.19 12.42 42.00
C GLN A 330 -134.85 11.65 40.86
N ILE A 331 -134.14 10.68 40.27
CA ILE A 331 -134.68 9.77 39.25
C ILE A 331 -135.80 8.93 39.85
N GLN A 332 -135.69 8.45 41.09
CA GLN A 332 -136.78 7.72 41.74
C GLN A 332 -138.06 8.58 41.81
N LYS A 333 -137.91 9.87 42.15
CA LYS A 333 -138.99 10.86 42.09
C LYS A 333 -139.54 11.06 40.67
N GLN A 334 -138.67 11.18 39.67
CA GLN A 334 -139.08 11.42 38.30
C GLN A 334 -139.68 10.17 37.64
N VAL A 335 -139.25 8.96 37.99
CA VAL A 335 -139.82 7.69 37.49
C VAL A 335 -141.26 7.52 37.97
N GLU A 336 -141.60 7.93 39.19
CA GLU A 336 -143.00 8.02 39.62
C GLU A 336 -143.82 8.98 38.73
N ALA A 337 -143.23 10.11 38.32
CA ALA A 337 -143.87 11.02 37.38
C ALA A 337 -143.97 10.42 35.96
N THR A 338 -142.93 9.78 35.46
CA THR A 338 -142.86 9.19 34.11
C THR A 338 -143.79 7.99 33.95
N VAL A 339 -144.05 7.20 34.99
CA VAL A 339 -145.08 6.14 34.93
C VAL A 339 -146.45 6.73 34.60
N ASN A 340 -146.76 7.94 35.07
CA ASN A 340 -147.99 8.63 34.70
C ASN A 340 -147.96 9.13 33.25
N ASP A 341 -146.82 9.63 32.77
CA ASP A 341 -146.66 10.12 31.37
C ASP A 341 -146.61 8.99 30.32
N ILE A 342 -146.07 7.81 30.65
CA ILE A 342 -146.02 6.63 29.76
C ILE A 342 -147.44 6.15 29.45
N SER A 343 -148.38 6.29 30.38
CA SER A 343 -149.78 5.99 30.13
C SER A 343 -150.39 6.91 29.06
N ALA A 344 -149.83 8.10 28.83
CA ALA A 344 -150.24 9.02 27.77
C ALA A 344 -149.47 8.79 26.45
N ALA A 345 -148.21 8.36 26.50
CA ALA A 345 -147.36 8.16 25.32
C ALA A 345 -147.74 6.94 24.45
N VAL A 346 -148.35 5.90 25.03
CA VAL A 346 -148.85 4.73 24.29
C VAL A 346 -149.92 5.13 23.25
N THR A 347 -150.64 6.22 23.48
CA THR A 347 -151.63 6.74 22.54
C THR A 347 -150.98 7.42 21.32
N THR A 348 -149.81 8.04 21.49
CA THR A 348 -149.13 8.81 20.42
C THR A 348 -148.30 7.94 19.47
N ALA A 349 -147.76 6.81 19.93
CA ALA A 349 -146.93 5.91 19.10
C ALA A 349 -147.70 5.28 17.93
N SER A 350 -149.04 5.18 18.02
CA SER A 350 -149.88 4.63 16.96
C SER A 350 -149.95 5.52 15.70
N ASP A 351 -149.65 6.82 15.80
CA ASP A 351 -149.72 7.75 14.67
C ASP A 351 -148.42 7.78 13.83
N HIS A 352 -147.26 7.50 14.44
CA HIS A 352 -145.96 7.63 13.77
C HIS A 352 -145.69 6.57 12.69
N TYR A 353 -146.28 5.38 12.81
CA TYR A 353 -146.12 4.29 11.83
C TYR A 353 -146.68 4.62 10.43
N LYS A 354 -147.54 5.63 10.33
CA LYS A 354 -148.17 6.06 9.07
C LYS A 354 -147.24 6.89 8.20
N THR A 355 -146.23 7.54 8.78
CA THR A 355 -145.33 8.48 8.07
C THR A 355 -144.15 7.79 7.40
N LEU A 356 -143.73 6.63 7.91
CA LEU A 356 -142.49 5.95 7.49
C LEU A 356 -142.58 5.31 6.09
N LEU A 357 -143.80 4.97 5.63
CA LEU A 357 -144.04 4.37 4.30
C LEU A 357 -143.88 5.36 3.13
N THR A 358 -143.83 6.67 3.38
CA THR A 358 -143.84 7.69 2.32
C THR A 358 -142.44 8.10 1.84
N GLN A 359 -141.38 7.90 2.63
CA GLN A 359 -140.04 8.44 2.32
C GLN A 359 -139.13 7.51 1.50
N SER A 360 -139.51 6.25 1.31
CA SER A 360 -138.65 5.25 0.65
C SER A 360 -138.68 5.27 -0.89
N ASP A 361 -139.67 5.93 -1.51
CA ASP A 361 -139.86 5.98 -2.98
C ASP A 361 -138.94 7.02 -3.67
N ASP A 362 -138.57 8.09 -2.93
CA ASP A 362 -137.82 9.22 -3.48
C ASP A 362 -136.32 8.89 -3.68
N TYR A 363 -135.74 8.09 -2.79
CA TYR A 363 -134.30 7.77 -2.80
C TYR A 363 -133.87 6.87 -3.98
N ILE A 364 -134.76 5.98 -4.43
CA ILE A 364 -134.45 5.02 -5.50
C ILE A 364 -134.36 5.71 -6.87
N LYS A 365 -135.10 6.80 -7.10
CA LYS A 365 -135.05 7.55 -8.37
C LYS A 365 -133.74 8.30 -8.56
N THR A 366 -133.17 8.89 -7.50
CA THR A 366 -131.96 9.72 -7.60
C THR A 366 -130.72 8.89 -7.94
N HIS A 367 -130.62 7.66 -7.42
CA HIS A 367 -129.41 6.82 -7.58
C HIS A 367 -129.22 6.30 -9.03
N VAL A 368 -130.31 6.08 -9.76
CA VAL A 368 -130.26 5.57 -11.15
C VAL A 368 -129.76 6.63 -12.14
N GLN A 369 -130.04 7.91 -11.90
CA GLN A 369 -129.56 9.00 -12.77
C GLN A 369 -128.06 9.25 -12.63
N THR A 370 -127.50 9.24 -11.41
CA THR A 370 -126.08 9.53 -11.17
C THR A 370 -125.15 8.48 -11.76
N SER A 371 -125.56 7.21 -11.78
CA SER A 371 -124.74 6.12 -12.33
C SER A 371 -124.58 6.16 -13.85
N ASN A 372 -125.58 6.63 -14.60
CA ASN A 372 -125.48 6.79 -16.05
C ASN A 372 -124.52 7.93 -16.45
N ASP A 373 -124.51 9.03 -15.69
CA ASP A 373 -123.68 10.21 -15.96
C ASP A 373 -122.17 9.94 -15.74
N LEU A 374 -121.84 9.02 -14.83
CA LEU A 374 -120.47 8.59 -14.56
C LEU A 374 -119.91 7.65 -15.64
N LEU A 375 -120.76 6.80 -16.24
CA LEU A 375 -120.36 5.87 -17.29
C LEU A 375 -119.99 6.59 -18.60
N ASP A 376 -120.70 7.66 -18.96
CA ASP A 376 -120.38 8.46 -20.15
C ASP A 376 -119.06 9.23 -20.02
N LYS A 377 -118.77 9.80 -18.85
CA LYS A 377 -117.48 10.48 -18.59
C LYS A 377 -116.28 9.53 -18.65
N PHE A 378 -116.45 8.31 -18.16
CA PHE A 378 -115.39 7.30 -18.18
C PHE A 378 -115.01 6.89 -19.61
N ALA A 379 -115.99 6.71 -20.49
CA ALA A 379 -115.74 6.38 -21.89
C ALA A 379 -114.96 7.48 -22.62
N HIS A 380 -115.34 8.74 -22.42
CA HIS A 380 -114.73 9.89 -23.11
C HIS A 380 -113.27 10.14 -22.70
N GLU A 381 -112.95 10.09 -21.41
CA GLU A 381 -111.57 10.32 -20.93
C GLU A 381 -110.62 9.15 -21.30
N THR A 382 -111.15 7.93 -21.37
CA THR A 382 -110.37 6.75 -21.80
C THR A 382 -109.97 6.84 -23.28
N GLU A 383 -110.88 7.29 -24.15
CA GLU A 383 -110.60 7.51 -25.58
C GLU A 383 -109.51 8.58 -25.78
N LYS A 384 -109.59 9.68 -25.02
CA LYS A 384 -108.60 10.76 -25.07
C LYS A 384 -107.21 10.31 -24.59
N GLY A 385 -107.16 9.49 -23.55
CA GLY A 385 -105.91 8.91 -23.03
C GLY A 385 -105.22 7.99 -24.05
N ILE A 386 -105.99 7.14 -24.75
CA ILE A 386 -105.45 6.23 -25.76
C ILE A 386 -104.83 6.99 -26.93
N ASN A 387 -105.48 8.03 -27.43
CA ASN A 387 -104.93 8.83 -28.54
C ASN A 387 -103.64 9.58 -28.15
N SER A 388 -103.57 10.14 -26.93
CA SER A 388 -102.37 10.82 -26.46
C SER A 388 -101.15 9.90 -26.29
N VAL A 389 -101.37 8.63 -25.94
CA VAL A 389 -100.30 7.63 -25.86
C VAL A 389 -99.80 7.26 -27.26
N GLY A 390 -100.71 7.14 -28.23
CA GLY A 390 -100.38 6.88 -29.63
C GLY A 390 -99.46 7.95 -30.22
N ASP A 391 -99.80 9.23 -30.04
CA ASP A 391 -99.00 10.34 -30.58
C ASP A 391 -97.59 10.39 -29.98
N ARG A 392 -97.45 10.17 -28.67
CA ARG A 392 -96.14 10.15 -27.99
C ARG A 392 -95.26 8.98 -28.41
N LEU A 393 -95.86 7.81 -28.68
CA LEU A 393 -95.10 6.65 -29.16
C LEU A 393 -94.55 6.87 -30.57
N ILE A 394 -95.30 7.54 -31.44
CA ILE A 394 -94.85 7.91 -32.79
C ILE A 394 -93.68 8.90 -32.70
N GLU A 395 -93.82 9.95 -31.88
CA GLU A 395 -92.78 10.97 -31.70
C GLU A 395 -91.49 10.38 -31.11
N SER A 396 -91.59 9.50 -30.11
CA SER A 396 -90.44 8.81 -29.51
C SER A 396 -89.73 7.90 -30.52
N SER A 397 -90.48 7.21 -31.38
CA SER A 397 -89.89 6.31 -32.38
C SER A 397 -89.12 7.08 -33.46
N ASP A 398 -89.63 8.24 -33.89
CA ASP A 398 -88.95 9.09 -34.87
C ASP A 398 -87.64 9.68 -34.31
N LYS A 399 -87.64 10.04 -33.02
CA LYS A 399 -86.45 10.56 -32.33
C LYS A 399 -85.36 9.50 -32.16
N ILE A 400 -85.74 8.29 -31.73
CA ILE A 400 -84.81 7.15 -31.60
C ILE A 400 -84.21 6.81 -32.96
N GLY A 401 -85.02 6.81 -34.04
CA GLY A 401 -84.56 6.57 -35.40
C GLY A 401 -83.47 7.56 -35.85
N LYS A 402 -83.68 8.86 -35.58
CA LYS A 402 -82.68 9.90 -35.89
C LYS A 402 -81.40 9.77 -35.08
N GLU A 403 -81.50 9.53 -33.77
CA GLU A 403 -80.31 9.40 -32.92
C GLU A 403 -79.47 8.16 -33.27
N ILE A 404 -80.11 7.03 -33.59
CA ILE A 404 -79.42 5.83 -34.06
C ILE A 404 -78.73 6.08 -35.41
N GLN A 405 -79.37 6.82 -36.32
CA GLN A 405 -78.77 7.16 -37.61
C GLN A 405 -77.54 8.07 -37.45
N THR A 406 -77.61 9.07 -36.56
CA THR A 406 -76.48 9.95 -36.24
C THR A 406 -75.32 9.16 -35.62
N ALA A 407 -75.61 8.28 -34.66
CA ALA A 407 -74.60 7.43 -34.05
C ALA A 407 -73.93 6.47 -35.05
N GLY A 408 -74.70 5.91 -36.00
CA GLY A 408 -74.17 5.07 -37.07
C GLY A 408 -73.22 5.83 -38.01
N ASN A 409 -73.54 7.08 -38.33
CA ASN A 409 -72.68 7.94 -39.15
C ASN A 409 -71.40 8.34 -38.40
N GLU A 410 -71.50 8.76 -37.13
CA GLU A 410 -70.32 9.10 -36.31
C GLU A 410 -69.39 7.90 -36.11
N PHE A 411 -69.95 6.71 -35.88
CA PHE A 411 -69.17 5.49 -35.75
C PHE A 411 -68.40 5.16 -37.05
N THR A 412 -69.05 5.35 -38.20
CA THR A 412 -68.44 5.13 -39.52
C THR A 412 -67.29 6.11 -39.76
N ASP A 413 -67.50 7.40 -39.47
CA ASP A 413 -66.48 8.45 -39.62
C ASP A 413 -65.29 8.24 -38.67
N ASN A 414 -65.55 7.90 -37.40
CA ASN A 414 -64.47 7.60 -36.45
C ASN A 414 -63.68 6.35 -36.85
N THR A 415 -64.34 5.32 -37.38
CA THR A 415 -63.68 4.12 -37.88
C THR A 415 -62.80 4.45 -39.09
N ALA A 416 -63.29 5.27 -40.02
CA ALA A 416 -62.50 5.73 -41.16
C ALA A 416 -61.27 6.55 -40.74
N ARG A 417 -61.44 7.52 -39.83
CA ARG A 417 -60.32 8.31 -39.26
C ARG A 417 -59.29 7.45 -38.53
N THR A 418 -59.75 6.44 -37.79
CA THR A 418 -58.85 5.53 -37.06
C THR A 418 -58.05 4.69 -38.05
N ASN A 419 -58.69 4.17 -39.10
CA ASN A 419 -58.01 3.38 -40.13
C ASN A 419 -56.98 4.22 -40.90
N GLU A 420 -57.31 5.47 -41.22
CA GLU A 420 -56.37 6.41 -41.85
C GLU A 420 -55.18 6.73 -40.92
N SER A 421 -55.43 6.97 -39.64
CA SER A 421 -54.38 7.21 -38.64
C SER A 421 -53.47 5.99 -38.45
N LEU A 422 -54.04 4.78 -38.42
CA LEU A 422 -53.28 3.53 -38.35
C LEU A 422 -52.43 3.34 -39.61
N LYS A 423 -52.97 3.65 -40.80
CA LYS A 423 -52.22 3.62 -42.05
C LYS A 423 -51.05 4.62 -42.04
N THR A 424 -51.29 5.86 -41.64
CA THR A 424 -50.23 6.88 -41.50
C THR A 424 -49.16 6.46 -40.50
N THR A 425 -49.56 5.86 -39.38
CA THR A 425 -48.62 5.33 -38.38
C THR A 425 -47.79 4.18 -38.95
N SER A 426 -48.41 3.29 -39.73
CA SER A 426 -47.73 2.18 -40.40
C SER A 426 -46.74 2.66 -41.46
N ASP A 427 -47.12 3.64 -42.28
CA ASP A 427 -46.25 4.28 -43.26
C ASP A 427 -45.06 4.96 -42.57
N HIS A 428 -45.31 5.63 -41.44
CA HIS A 428 -44.24 6.27 -40.65
C HIS A 428 -43.31 5.24 -40.00
N LEU A 429 -43.84 4.13 -39.45
CA LEU A 429 -43.04 3.04 -38.91
C LEU A 429 -42.16 2.40 -39.98
N GLN A 430 -42.70 2.16 -41.17
CA GLN A 430 -41.92 1.62 -42.29
C GLN A 430 -40.82 2.59 -42.74
N SER A 431 -41.13 3.89 -42.84
CA SER A 431 -40.14 4.92 -43.16
C SER A 431 -39.04 5.02 -42.09
N GLN A 432 -39.40 5.03 -40.81
CA GLN A 432 -38.43 5.07 -39.70
C GLN A 432 -37.56 3.82 -39.65
N THR A 433 -38.12 2.65 -39.98
CA THR A 433 -37.36 1.40 -40.04
C THR A 433 -36.27 1.46 -41.13
N GLU A 434 -36.57 2.04 -42.29
CA GLU A 434 -35.57 2.21 -43.35
C GLU A 434 -34.51 3.26 -42.97
N VAL A 435 -34.90 4.33 -42.26
CA VAL A 435 -33.95 5.33 -41.70
C VAL A 435 -33.05 4.70 -40.64
N ILE A 436 -33.57 3.86 -39.75
CA ILE A 436 -32.78 3.14 -38.74
C ILE A 436 -31.79 2.18 -39.41
N LYS A 437 -32.21 1.46 -40.44
CA LYS A 437 -31.34 0.60 -41.24
C LYS A 437 -30.20 1.41 -41.88
N GLN A 438 -30.53 2.57 -42.46
CA GLN A 438 -29.53 3.48 -43.03
C GLN A 438 -28.56 3.97 -41.95
N HIS A 439 -29.06 4.45 -40.81
CA HIS A 439 -28.22 4.90 -39.70
C HIS A 439 -27.32 3.79 -39.13
N LEU A 440 -27.82 2.56 -39.01
CA LEU A 440 -26.99 1.42 -38.60
C LEU A 440 -25.90 1.14 -39.62
N GLN A 441 -26.23 1.18 -40.92
CA GLN A 441 -25.26 0.98 -41.99
C GLN A 441 -24.19 2.08 -42.02
N ASP A 442 -24.61 3.34 -41.86
CA ASP A 442 -23.70 4.49 -41.78
C ASP A 442 -22.83 4.40 -40.52
N THR A 443 -23.42 4.06 -39.36
CA THR A 443 -22.68 3.89 -38.10
C THR A 443 -21.65 2.76 -38.19
N VAL A 444 -21.98 1.63 -38.81
CA VAL A 444 -21.03 0.53 -39.03
C VAL A 444 -19.90 0.97 -39.97
N THR A 445 -20.23 1.74 -41.01
CA THR A 445 -19.24 2.28 -41.96
C THR A 445 -18.32 3.29 -41.28
N ASP A 446 -18.86 4.22 -40.51
CA ASP A 446 -18.12 5.21 -39.74
C ASP A 446 -17.26 4.57 -38.67
N LEU A 447 -17.76 3.54 -37.97
CA LEU A 447 -17.00 2.82 -36.96
C LEU A 447 -15.82 2.08 -37.59
N ASN A 448 -16.01 1.50 -38.78
CA ASN A 448 -14.94 0.87 -39.55
C ASN A 448 -13.88 1.89 -40.01
N ASN A 449 -14.33 3.04 -40.55
CA ASN A 449 -13.45 4.13 -40.94
C ASN A 449 -12.66 4.70 -39.76
N ASN A 450 -13.32 4.93 -38.61
CA ASN A 450 -12.67 5.41 -37.38
C ASN A 450 -11.68 4.38 -36.82
N MET A 451 -12.02 3.09 -36.85
CA MET A 451 -11.11 2.03 -36.42
C MET A 451 -9.87 1.97 -37.32
N ARG A 452 -10.05 2.14 -38.63
CA ARG A 452 -8.96 2.21 -39.60
C ARG A 452 -8.05 3.42 -39.36
N ASP A 453 -8.64 4.60 -39.14
CA ASP A 453 -7.91 5.84 -38.84
C ASP A 453 -7.16 5.74 -37.48
N MET A 454 -7.76 5.08 -36.49
CA MET A 454 -7.12 4.82 -35.20
C MET A 454 -5.94 3.85 -35.34
N ILE A 455 -6.07 2.79 -36.14
CA ILE A 455 -4.96 1.86 -36.42
C ILE A 455 -3.83 2.58 -37.16
N GLU A 456 -4.16 3.41 -38.15
CA GLU A 456 -3.18 4.20 -38.90
C GLU A 456 -2.41 5.16 -37.98
N LYS A 457 -3.11 5.91 -37.11
CA LYS A 457 -2.48 6.76 -36.10
C LYS A 457 -1.65 5.99 -35.09
N LEU A 458 -2.12 4.85 -34.60
CA LEU A 458 -1.33 4.02 -33.67
C LEU A 458 -0.04 3.50 -34.31
N VAL A 459 -0.07 3.17 -35.60
CA VAL A 459 1.12 2.76 -36.36
C VAL A 459 2.09 3.93 -36.51
N ASP A 460 1.59 5.12 -36.81
CA ASP A 460 2.43 6.31 -36.93
C ASP A 460 3.00 6.75 -35.57
N ASP A 461 2.22 6.75 -34.50
CA ASP A 461 2.69 7.00 -33.13
C ASP A 461 3.77 5.97 -32.72
N ALA A 462 3.61 4.71 -33.10
CA ALA A 462 4.60 3.68 -32.85
C ALA A 462 5.91 3.90 -33.62
N LYS A 463 5.83 4.40 -34.87
CA LYS A 463 7.02 4.84 -35.62
C LYS A 463 7.70 6.01 -34.95
N ASP A 464 6.94 6.99 -34.47
CA ASP A 464 7.47 8.18 -33.79
C ASP A 464 8.15 7.82 -32.47
N ILE A 465 7.55 6.92 -31.67
CA ILE A 465 8.18 6.38 -30.46
C ILE A 465 9.48 5.65 -30.81
N THR A 466 9.46 4.80 -31.85
CA THR A 466 10.66 4.06 -32.29
C THR A 466 11.77 5.01 -32.74
N SER A 467 11.41 6.05 -33.51
CA SER A 467 12.32 7.10 -33.94
C SER A 467 12.90 7.86 -32.76
N THR A 468 12.05 8.26 -31.80
CA THR A 468 12.46 8.97 -30.58
C THR A 468 13.38 8.11 -29.71
N MET A 469 13.06 6.82 -29.53
CA MET A 469 13.91 5.85 -28.81
C MET A 469 15.25 5.65 -29.51
N LYS A 470 15.27 5.57 -30.84
CA LYS A 470 16.50 5.50 -31.63
C LYS A 470 17.36 6.74 -31.44
N GLN A 471 16.76 7.93 -31.49
CA GLN A 471 17.47 9.19 -31.27
C GLN A 471 17.97 9.33 -29.83
N ALA A 472 17.17 8.96 -28.84
CA ALA A 472 17.58 8.95 -27.43
C ALA A 472 18.76 8.00 -27.20
N ASN A 473 18.75 6.82 -27.83
CA ASN A 473 19.87 5.89 -27.74
C ASN A 473 21.12 6.41 -28.46
N GLN A 474 20.98 7.04 -29.63
CA GLN A 474 22.10 7.70 -30.31
C GLN A 474 22.72 8.82 -29.46
N ASN A 475 21.87 9.62 -28.79
CA ASN A 475 22.34 10.64 -27.86
C ASN A 475 23.04 10.02 -26.65
N LEU A 476 22.50 8.95 -26.06
CA LEU A 476 23.14 8.22 -24.96
C LEU A 476 24.49 7.64 -25.35
N VAL A 477 24.61 7.07 -26.54
CA VAL A 477 25.90 6.59 -27.08
C VAL A 477 26.87 7.76 -27.19
N THR A 478 26.45 8.86 -27.81
CA THR A 478 27.29 10.06 -28.00
C THR A 478 27.75 10.65 -26.67
N ASP A 479 26.83 10.78 -25.70
CA ASP A 479 27.13 11.29 -24.36
C ASP A 479 28.07 10.34 -23.60
N THR A 480 27.87 9.03 -23.74
CA THR A 480 28.73 8.01 -23.13
C THR A 480 30.12 8.03 -23.76
N GLU A 481 30.23 8.22 -25.08
CA GLU A 481 31.50 8.42 -25.76
C GLU A 481 32.20 9.69 -25.27
N GLN A 482 31.47 10.79 -25.10
CA GLN A 482 32.04 12.05 -24.61
C GLN A 482 32.53 11.92 -23.16
N VAL A 483 31.76 11.26 -22.29
CA VAL A 483 32.17 10.97 -20.91
C VAL A 483 33.41 10.07 -20.92
N ARG A 484 33.41 9.00 -21.72
CA ARG A 484 34.57 8.11 -21.89
C ARG A 484 35.80 8.90 -22.31
N ASP A 485 35.71 9.71 -23.36
CA ASP A 485 36.83 10.51 -23.86
C ASP A 485 37.34 11.51 -22.81
N THR A 486 36.44 12.06 -22.00
CA THR A 486 36.79 12.92 -20.88
C THR A 486 37.54 12.15 -19.79
N VAL A 487 37.07 10.94 -19.45
CA VAL A 487 37.73 10.06 -18.48
C VAL A 487 39.11 9.63 -18.98
N VAL A 488 39.24 9.24 -20.25
CA VAL A 488 40.53 8.90 -20.89
C VAL A 488 41.49 10.09 -20.82
N LYS A 489 41.07 11.28 -21.27
CA LYS A 489 41.90 12.48 -21.19
C LYS A 489 42.28 12.84 -19.75
N SER A 490 41.35 12.63 -18.80
CA SER A 490 41.63 12.88 -17.38
C SER A 490 42.64 11.88 -16.81
N ALA A 491 42.57 10.61 -17.22
CA ALA A 491 43.50 9.56 -16.86
C ALA A 491 44.88 9.81 -17.47
N GLU A 492 44.96 10.20 -18.74
CA GLU A 492 46.20 10.61 -19.41
C GLU A 492 46.83 11.83 -18.72
N LYS A 493 46.02 12.82 -18.35
CA LYS A 493 46.50 14.02 -17.64
C LYS A 493 46.99 13.69 -16.23
N LEU A 494 46.29 12.79 -15.54
CA LEU A 494 46.68 12.30 -14.21
C LEU A 494 47.96 11.47 -14.30
N GLN A 495 48.11 10.64 -15.33
CA GLN A 495 49.34 9.91 -15.66
C GLN A 495 50.50 10.87 -15.91
N GLN A 496 50.30 11.92 -16.72
CA GLN A 496 51.33 12.90 -16.98
C GLN A 496 51.77 13.60 -15.68
N ARG A 497 50.82 14.03 -14.85
CA ARG A 497 51.14 14.62 -13.54
C ARG A 497 51.84 13.65 -12.61
N LEU A 498 51.42 12.39 -12.56
CA LEU A 498 52.10 11.38 -11.75
C LEU A 498 53.54 11.16 -12.23
N ASN A 499 53.77 11.13 -13.54
CA ASN A 499 55.11 11.04 -14.09
C ASN A 499 55.98 12.23 -13.68
N GLU A 500 55.45 13.45 -13.80
CA GLU A 500 56.16 14.68 -13.40
C GLU A 500 56.46 14.68 -11.89
N VAL A 501 55.49 14.34 -11.04
CA VAL A 501 55.66 14.31 -9.58
C VAL A 501 56.65 13.21 -9.14
N ILE A 502 56.60 12.03 -9.79
CA ILE A 502 57.53 10.94 -9.49
C ILE A 502 58.95 11.30 -9.93
N ASP A 503 59.11 11.92 -11.10
CA ASP A 503 60.42 12.33 -11.62
C ASP A 503 61.02 13.46 -10.77
N ASP A 504 60.20 14.42 -10.35
CA ASP A 504 60.58 15.47 -9.40
C ASP A 504 60.96 14.88 -8.04
N ALA A 505 60.16 13.95 -7.50
CA ALA A 505 60.45 13.29 -6.23
C ALA A 505 61.72 12.45 -6.29
N ALA A 506 61.93 11.69 -7.37
CA ALA A 506 63.14 10.91 -7.59
C ALA A 506 64.37 11.81 -7.72
N THR A 507 64.26 12.89 -8.50
CA THR A 507 65.33 13.88 -8.66
C THR A 507 65.65 14.57 -7.33
N GLN A 508 64.64 14.95 -6.56
CA GLN A 508 64.80 15.56 -5.25
C GLN A 508 65.43 14.58 -4.25
N GLN A 509 65.03 13.30 -4.27
CA GLN A 509 65.60 12.26 -3.43
C GLN A 509 67.05 11.94 -3.81
N ILE A 510 67.38 11.89 -5.10
CA ILE A 510 68.76 11.74 -5.60
C ILE A 510 69.61 12.95 -5.15
N ASN A 511 69.09 14.16 -5.29
CA ASN A 511 69.79 15.38 -4.85
C ASN A 511 69.97 15.42 -3.33
N GLN A 512 68.98 14.98 -2.56
CA GLN A 512 69.06 14.88 -1.10
C GLN A 512 70.06 13.80 -0.68
N ALA A 513 70.03 12.63 -1.34
CA ALA A 513 70.99 11.55 -1.13
C ALA A 513 72.41 12.03 -1.44
N LYS A 514 72.61 12.72 -2.57
CA LYS A 514 73.89 13.32 -2.94
C LYS A 514 74.39 14.32 -1.89
N ARG A 515 73.53 15.24 -1.42
CA ARG A 515 73.88 16.16 -0.32
C ARG A 515 74.25 15.42 0.96
N THR A 516 73.56 14.33 1.25
CA THR A 516 73.82 13.50 2.44
C THR A 516 75.14 12.75 2.30
N PHE A 517 75.45 12.23 1.11
CA PHE A 517 76.73 11.63 0.79
C PHE A 517 77.86 12.65 0.83
N ASP A 518 77.69 13.85 0.25
CA ASP A 518 78.68 14.93 0.32
C ASP A 518 78.92 15.38 1.77
N ALA A 519 77.86 15.46 2.58
CA ALA A 519 77.97 15.77 4.01
C ALA A 519 78.66 14.65 4.79
N MET A 520 78.34 13.39 4.49
CA MET A 520 78.97 12.21 5.09
C MET A 520 80.44 12.11 4.69
N GLU A 521 80.79 12.37 3.44
CA GLU A 521 82.17 12.41 2.96
C GLU A 521 82.95 13.52 3.67
N ASN A 522 82.37 14.71 3.79
CA ASN A 522 83.00 15.80 4.54
C ASN A 522 83.19 15.47 6.02
N GLU A 523 82.21 14.85 6.67
CA GLU A 523 82.31 14.46 8.07
C GLU A 523 83.30 13.31 8.27
N VAL A 524 83.34 12.32 7.37
CA VAL A 524 84.35 11.25 7.35
C VAL A 524 85.74 11.83 7.14
N LYS A 525 85.91 12.77 6.20
CA LYS A 525 87.19 13.44 5.93
C LYS A 525 87.65 14.27 7.13
N LYS A 526 86.71 14.92 7.83
CA LYS A 526 86.96 15.65 9.07
C LYS A 526 87.33 14.71 10.22
N GLN A 527 86.60 13.62 10.40
CA GLN A 527 86.91 12.56 11.38
C GLN A 527 88.30 11.98 11.11
N VAL A 528 88.59 11.53 9.89
CA VAL A 528 89.92 11.01 9.50
C VAL A 528 91.01 12.07 9.67
N GLY A 529 90.71 13.35 9.38
CA GLY A 529 91.61 14.47 9.65
C GLY A 529 91.92 14.64 11.14
N MET A 530 90.89 14.63 12.00
CA MET A 530 91.03 14.68 13.45
C MET A 530 91.77 13.45 14.00
N THR A 531 91.54 12.27 13.43
CA THR A 531 92.29 11.05 13.77
C THR A 531 93.75 11.18 13.32
N GLY A 532 94.02 11.74 12.15
CA GLY A 532 95.36 12.04 11.66
C GLY A 532 96.10 13.05 12.54
N GLU A 533 95.43 14.12 12.98
CA GLU A 533 95.97 15.09 13.94
C GLU A 533 96.20 14.46 15.32
N ALA A 534 95.30 13.61 15.80
CA ALA A 534 95.45 12.89 17.06
C ALA A 534 96.63 11.90 17.02
N VAL A 535 96.81 11.21 15.89
CA VAL A 535 97.95 10.31 15.63
C VAL A 535 99.25 11.10 15.49
N ASP A 536 99.27 12.24 14.79
CA ASP A 536 100.44 13.14 14.72
C ASP A 536 100.82 13.69 16.10
N SER A 537 99.82 14.05 16.91
CA SER A 537 100.02 14.48 18.30
C SER A 537 100.59 13.35 19.17
N GLN A 538 100.07 12.12 19.03
CA GLN A 538 100.64 10.94 19.69
C GLN A 538 102.07 10.63 19.21
N LEU A 539 102.36 10.77 17.91
CA LEU A 539 103.70 10.61 17.35
C LEU A 539 104.66 11.67 17.89
N LYS A 540 104.25 12.94 17.98
CA LYS A 540 105.04 14.01 18.62
C LYS A 540 105.27 13.76 20.11
N LEU A 541 104.27 13.23 20.83
CA LEU A 541 104.43 12.83 22.22
C LEU A 541 105.44 11.68 22.36
N ILE A 542 105.40 10.70 21.45
CA ILE A 542 106.39 9.61 21.37
C ILE A 542 107.78 10.16 21.02
N ASP A 543 107.89 11.09 20.08
CA ASP A 543 109.16 11.68 19.66
C ASP A 543 109.79 12.52 20.77
N THR A 544 108.97 13.27 21.53
CA THR A 544 109.39 14.00 22.73
C THR A 544 109.83 13.03 23.84
N ALA A 545 109.09 11.94 24.04
CA ALA A 545 109.46 10.90 25.00
C ALA A 545 110.77 10.18 24.58
N MET A 546 110.96 9.89 23.29
CA MET A 546 112.21 9.36 22.76
C MET A 546 113.36 10.33 22.92
N GLN A 547 113.19 11.63 22.66
CA GLN A 547 114.24 12.62 22.88
C GLN A 547 114.62 12.76 24.35
N GLN A 548 113.65 12.72 25.27
CA GLN A 548 113.92 12.69 26.70
C GLN A 548 114.69 11.43 27.09
N GLU A 549 114.33 10.28 26.52
CA GLU A 549 114.98 9.01 26.81
C GLU A 549 116.39 8.92 26.20
N ILE A 550 116.59 9.43 24.98
CA ILE A 550 117.92 9.56 24.35
C ILE A 550 118.81 10.50 25.17
N ASN A 551 118.28 11.64 25.64
CA ASN A 551 119.04 12.53 26.53
C ASN A 551 119.35 11.87 27.88
N ARG A 552 118.42 11.11 28.45
CA ARG A 552 118.62 10.34 29.68
C ARG A 552 119.72 9.30 29.50
N VAL A 553 119.68 8.54 28.41
CA VAL A 553 120.69 7.53 28.05
C VAL A 553 122.04 8.19 27.76
N MET A 554 122.09 9.32 27.05
CA MET A 554 123.33 10.08 26.80
C MET A 554 123.95 10.63 28.09
N ASN A 555 123.12 11.08 29.04
CA ASN A 555 123.59 11.60 30.32
C ASN A 555 124.06 10.47 31.28
N GLU A 556 123.36 9.33 31.28
CA GLU A 556 123.80 8.09 31.94
C GLU A 556 125.11 7.57 31.34
N MET A 557 125.25 7.55 30.00
CA MET A 557 126.49 7.19 29.31
C MET A 557 127.63 8.17 29.62
N GLY A 558 127.34 9.48 29.69
CA GLY A 558 128.31 10.52 30.06
C GLY A 558 128.80 10.36 31.51
N LYS A 559 127.90 10.05 32.45
CA LYS A 559 128.27 9.72 33.84
C LYS A 559 129.11 8.44 33.92
N ALA A 560 128.73 7.40 33.17
CA ALA A 560 129.48 6.14 33.13
C ALA A 560 130.89 6.34 32.53
N LEU A 561 131.03 7.14 31.46
CA LEU A 561 132.33 7.49 30.86
C LEU A 561 133.20 8.33 31.80
N ALA A 562 132.63 9.31 32.51
CA ALA A 562 133.36 10.07 33.52
C ALA A 562 133.84 9.18 34.69
N GLN A 563 132.99 8.23 35.12
CA GLN A 563 133.32 7.29 36.18
C GLN A 563 134.40 6.29 35.75
N VAL A 564 134.36 5.81 34.51
CA VAL A 564 135.40 4.94 33.93
C VAL A 564 136.71 5.71 33.76
N SER A 565 136.69 6.94 33.26
CA SER A 565 137.90 7.77 33.07
C SER A 565 138.53 8.16 34.41
N GLY A 566 137.73 8.51 35.42
CA GLY A 566 138.20 8.76 36.79
C GLY A 566 138.84 7.52 37.43
N LYS A 567 138.23 6.35 37.26
CA LYS A 567 138.78 5.07 37.75
C LYS A 567 140.08 4.69 37.02
N PHE A 568 140.19 5.00 35.72
CA PHE A 568 141.41 4.78 34.94
C PHE A 568 142.57 5.66 35.41
N VAL A 569 142.31 6.92 35.78
CA VAL A 569 143.32 7.83 36.34
C VAL A 569 143.78 7.36 37.73
N ASP A 570 142.85 6.96 38.59
CA ASP A 570 143.17 6.41 39.92
C ASP A 570 143.99 5.11 39.83
N ASP A 571 143.63 4.22 38.91
CA ASP A 571 144.36 2.97 38.68
C ASP A 571 145.74 3.23 38.06
N TYR A 572 145.89 4.25 37.19
CA TYR A 572 147.18 4.67 36.64
C TYR A 572 148.10 5.28 37.72
N ILE A 573 147.55 6.06 38.66
CA ILE A 573 148.27 6.60 39.82
C ILE A 573 148.71 5.47 40.76
N LYS A 574 147.85 4.48 41.03
CA LYS A 574 148.22 3.30 41.83
C LYS A 574 149.31 2.47 41.15
N LEU A 575 149.23 2.26 39.83
CA LEU A 575 150.21 1.50 39.07
C LEU A 575 151.57 2.20 39.02
N THR A 576 151.60 3.52 38.84
CA THR A 576 152.85 4.30 38.88
C THR A 576 153.47 4.36 40.27
N LYS A 577 152.66 4.40 41.34
CA LYS A 577 153.15 4.32 42.73
C LYS A 577 153.74 2.95 43.06
N ALA A 578 153.08 1.87 42.61
CA ALA A 578 153.58 0.50 42.74
C ALA A 578 154.83 0.24 41.88
N MET A 579 154.93 0.82 40.67
CA MET A 579 156.16 0.80 39.87
C MET A 579 157.32 1.54 40.57
N ASN A 580 157.04 2.65 41.25
CA ASN A 580 158.06 3.40 41.96
C ASN A 580 158.57 2.66 43.21
N GLU A 581 157.70 1.92 43.92
CA GLU A 581 158.08 1.02 45.03
C GLU A 581 158.92 -0.19 44.57
N VAL A 582 158.63 -0.75 43.39
CA VAL A 582 159.41 -1.89 42.83
C VAL A 582 160.79 -1.44 42.30
N VAL A 583 160.91 -0.21 41.79
CA VAL A 583 162.20 0.34 41.32
C VAL A 583 163.09 0.78 42.48
N SER A 584 162.50 1.21 43.61
CA SER A 584 163.27 1.63 44.80
C SER A 584 163.70 0.47 45.73
N GLN A 585 163.25 -0.76 45.49
CA GLN A 585 163.70 -1.97 46.22
C GLN A 585 164.76 -2.81 45.48
N ARG A 586 165.29 -2.37 44.33
CA ARG A 586 166.33 -3.10 43.56
C ARG A 586 167.66 -2.36 43.37
N VAL A 587 167.91 -1.34 44.20
CA VAL A 587 169.24 -0.71 44.36
C VAL A 587 169.57 -0.62 45.86
N MET A 588 169.88 -1.77 46.45
CA MET A 588 170.97 -1.98 47.42
C MET A 588 171.37 -3.44 47.38
#